data_AF-X0SXF9-F1
#
_entry.id   AF-X0SXF9-F1
#
_cell.length_a   1.000
_cell.length_b   1.000
_cell.length_c   1.000
_cell.angle_alpha   90.00
_cell.angle_beta   90.00
_cell.angle_gamma   90.00
#
_symmetry.space_group_name_H-M   'P 1'
#
loop_
_entity.id
_entity.type
_entity.pdbx_description
1 polymer ?
#
loop_
_entity_poly.entity_id
_entity_poly.type
_entity_poly.pdbx_seq_one_letter_code
_entity_poly.pdbx_strand_id
1 'polypeptide(L)'
;MAGDSNEDGKVFLRKDTNGKLIGYSEATISELLGLKISEFRSAKKKMIKFNKIIIDKNNVIQVVNWQKYQSEYKRQKHYRGDESYKRNRNSSCNQSDSLDIDRDKDIDIELNTYTEEFSQFWKLYDMKVAKQDALKAFIALRRRPVFLSDIMASIMGYHNHLKNEKIHNNFEKRKMYPATFLRNNKWKDFIGVEYEPPL
;
A
#
# COMPACT_ATOMS: atom_id res chain seq x y z
N MET A 1 -15.57 25.83 7.88
CA MET A 1 -16.65 25.17 7.13
C MET A 1 -16.05 24.56 5.86
N ALA A 2 -15.41 23.39 5.98
CA ALA A 2 -14.88 22.65 4.82
C ALA A 2 -15.60 21.30 4.80
N GLY A 3 -16.60 21.15 3.93
CA GLY A 3 -17.32 19.88 3.78
C GLY A 3 -18.84 19.96 3.62
N ASP A 4 -19.45 21.14 3.56
CA ASP A 4 -20.92 21.27 3.46
C ASP A 4 -21.41 21.30 2.00
N SER A 5 -20.84 20.44 1.16
CA SER A 5 -21.33 20.22 -0.19
C SER A 5 -22.33 19.07 -0.17
N ASN A 6 -23.54 19.29 -0.68
CA ASN A 6 -24.60 18.27 -0.74
C ASN A 6 -24.24 17.01 -1.56
N GLU A 7 -23.10 17.01 -2.25
CA GLU A 7 -22.58 15.84 -2.96
C GLU A 7 -21.18 15.50 -2.46
N ASP A 8 -20.99 14.24 -2.08
CA ASP A 8 -19.73 13.71 -1.58
C ASP A 8 -18.59 13.93 -2.57
N GLY A 9 -17.48 14.50 -2.06
CA GLY A 9 -16.25 14.67 -2.82
C GLY A 9 -16.31 15.71 -3.93
N LYS A 10 -17.35 16.56 -3.98
CA LYS A 10 -17.46 17.64 -4.97
C LYS A 10 -17.53 18.99 -4.31
N VAL A 11 -16.74 19.94 -4.80
CA VAL A 11 -16.78 21.34 -4.37
C VAL A 11 -17.45 22.17 -5.47
N PHE A 12 -18.63 22.69 -5.16
CA PHE A 12 -19.42 23.52 -6.05
C PHE A 12 -20.17 24.61 -5.29
N LEU A 13 -20.53 25.70 -5.97
CA LEU A 13 -21.18 26.87 -5.38
C LEU A 13 -22.69 26.68 -5.28
N ARG A 14 -23.34 26.32 -6.41
CA ARG A 14 -24.80 26.17 -6.48
C ARG A 14 -25.22 25.20 -7.58
N LYS A 15 -26.47 24.77 -7.52
CA LYS A 15 -27.16 24.05 -8.61
C LYS A 15 -27.93 25.06 -9.46
N ASP A 16 -27.83 24.90 -10.77
CA ASP A 16 -28.63 25.68 -11.72
C ASP A 16 -30.09 25.22 -11.74
N THR A 17 -30.97 25.97 -12.40
CA THR A 17 -32.40 25.62 -12.58
C THR A 17 -32.58 24.27 -13.28
N ASN A 18 -31.62 23.89 -14.12
CA ASN A 18 -31.56 22.59 -14.81
C ASN A 18 -30.91 21.48 -13.98
N GLY A 19 -30.64 21.70 -12.68
CA GLY A 19 -29.98 20.75 -11.79
C GLY A 19 -28.47 20.59 -12.03
N LYS A 20 -27.87 21.36 -12.95
CA LYS A 20 -26.45 21.30 -13.29
C LYS A 20 -25.61 21.97 -12.19
N LEU A 21 -24.53 21.33 -11.76
CA LEU A 21 -23.61 21.89 -10.76
C LEU A 21 -22.75 23.02 -11.36
N ILE A 22 -22.69 24.15 -10.67
CA ILE A 22 -21.83 25.29 -11.01
C ILE A 22 -20.76 25.42 -9.94
N GLY A 23 -19.50 25.32 -10.36
CA GLY A 23 -18.34 25.42 -9.47
C GLY A 23 -17.94 26.86 -9.14
N TYR A 24 -17.01 26.99 -8.20
CA TYR A 24 -16.49 28.30 -7.81
C TYR A 24 -15.49 28.85 -8.84
N SER A 25 -15.47 30.18 -8.98
CA SER A 25 -14.41 30.85 -9.73
C SER A 25 -13.08 30.81 -8.95
N GLU A 26 -11.95 30.88 -9.66
CA GLU A 26 -10.63 30.89 -9.01
C GLU A 26 -10.47 32.08 -8.05
N ALA A 27 -11.05 33.24 -8.40
CA ALA A 27 -11.01 34.43 -7.55
C ALA A 27 -11.77 34.19 -6.24
N THR A 28 -12.98 33.62 -6.34
CA THR A 28 -13.81 33.30 -5.17
C THR A 28 -13.15 32.27 -4.26
N ILE A 29 -12.51 31.23 -4.81
CA ILE A 29 -11.79 30.24 -3.99
C ILE A 29 -10.58 30.89 -3.32
N SER A 30 -9.84 31.73 -4.05
CA SER A 30 -8.66 32.41 -3.51
C SER A 30 -9.02 33.32 -2.34
N GLU A 31 -10.13 34.07 -2.47
CA GLU A 31 -10.68 34.90 -1.40
C GLU A 31 -11.15 34.06 -0.20
N LEU A 32 -11.89 32.97 -0.45
CA LEU A 32 -12.37 32.07 0.59
C LEU A 32 -11.23 31.44 1.41
N LEU A 33 -10.11 31.14 0.76
CA LEU A 33 -8.92 30.56 1.38
C LEU A 33 -7.95 31.61 1.94
N GLY A 34 -8.16 32.89 1.67
CA GLY A 34 -7.23 33.96 2.03
C GLY A 34 -5.87 33.87 1.33
N LEU A 35 -5.83 33.34 0.11
CA LEU A 35 -4.60 33.10 -0.67
C LEU A 35 -4.53 34.03 -1.89
N LYS A 36 -3.31 34.29 -2.39
CA LYS A 36 -3.15 34.99 -3.67
C LYS A 36 -3.62 34.11 -4.83
N ILE A 37 -4.27 34.71 -5.82
CA ILE A 37 -4.78 33.98 -7.01
C ILE A 37 -3.66 33.23 -7.74
N SER A 38 -2.45 33.79 -7.79
CA SER A 38 -1.28 33.14 -8.40
C SER A 38 -0.85 31.86 -7.66
N GLU A 39 -0.87 31.89 -6.33
CA GLU A 39 -0.55 30.74 -5.48
C GLU A 39 -1.60 29.65 -5.65
N PHE A 40 -2.88 30.04 -5.63
CA PHE A 40 -3.98 29.11 -5.88
C PHE A 40 -3.85 28.45 -7.26
N ARG A 41 -3.55 29.21 -8.32
CA ARG A 41 -3.31 28.66 -9.67
C ARG A 41 -2.15 27.67 -9.70
N SER A 42 -1.06 27.98 -9.02
CA SER A 42 0.09 27.07 -8.92
C SER A 42 -0.28 25.77 -8.20
N ALA A 43 -0.97 25.87 -7.07
CA ALA A 43 -1.46 24.72 -6.30
C ALA A 43 -2.45 23.89 -7.11
N LYS A 44 -3.42 24.54 -7.77
CA LYS A 44 -4.41 23.92 -8.66
C LYS A 44 -3.74 23.11 -9.76
N LYS A 45 -2.76 23.69 -10.46
CA LYS A 45 -1.99 22.97 -11.50
C LYS A 45 -1.28 21.73 -10.94
N LYS A 46 -0.66 21.84 -9.76
CA LYS A 46 -0.01 20.69 -9.10
C LYS A 46 -1.02 19.62 -8.72
N MET A 47 -2.16 20.00 -8.15
CA MET A 47 -3.21 19.06 -7.74
C MET A 47 -3.80 18.29 -8.93
N ILE A 48 -3.98 18.96 -10.08
CA ILE A 48 -4.39 18.30 -11.33
C ILE A 48 -3.27 17.38 -11.83
N LYS A 49 -2.02 17.86 -11.87
CA LYS A 49 -0.86 17.06 -12.32
C LYS A 49 -0.70 15.75 -11.54
N PHE A 50 -0.91 15.78 -10.23
CA PHE A 50 -0.83 14.61 -9.35
C PHE A 50 -2.14 13.85 -9.20
N ASN A 51 -3.13 14.11 -10.08
CA ASN A 51 -4.43 13.45 -10.08
C ASN A 51 -5.14 13.47 -8.71
N LYS A 52 -4.99 14.57 -7.97
CA LYS A 52 -5.62 14.78 -6.66
C LYS A 52 -7.04 15.32 -6.81
N ILE A 53 -7.27 16.11 -7.86
CA ILE A 53 -8.57 16.69 -8.20
C ILE A 53 -8.80 16.62 -9.70
N ILE A 54 -10.08 16.51 -10.09
CA ILE A 54 -10.58 16.63 -11.47
C ILE A 54 -11.48 17.86 -11.52
N ILE A 55 -11.46 18.60 -12.63
CA ILE A 55 -12.25 19.82 -12.78
C ILE A 55 -13.06 19.73 -14.05
N ASP A 56 -14.37 19.88 -13.90
CA ASP A 56 -15.31 19.84 -15.03
C ASP A 56 -15.38 21.17 -15.78
N LYS A 57 -16.02 21.16 -16.95
CA LYS A 57 -16.29 22.35 -17.78
C LYS A 57 -17.03 23.47 -17.04
N ASN A 58 -17.72 23.14 -15.95
CA ASN A 58 -18.44 24.08 -15.09
C ASN A 58 -17.63 24.54 -13.86
N ASN A 59 -16.32 24.31 -13.82
CA ASN A 59 -15.43 24.59 -12.67
C ASN A 59 -15.75 23.81 -11.38
N VAL A 60 -16.54 22.74 -11.47
CA VAL A 60 -16.81 21.87 -10.33
C VAL A 60 -15.55 21.08 -10.04
N ILE A 61 -15.05 21.14 -8.81
CA ILE A 61 -13.86 20.42 -8.40
C ILE A 61 -14.28 19.10 -7.77
N GLN A 62 -13.90 17.99 -8.38
CA GLN A 62 -14.06 16.66 -7.84
C GLN A 62 -12.77 16.21 -7.18
N VAL A 63 -12.84 15.82 -5.92
CA VAL A 63 -11.71 15.25 -5.18
C VAL A 63 -11.58 13.77 -5.54
N VAL A 64 -10.44 13.40 -6.12
CA VAL A 64 -10.15 12.00 -6.46
C VAL A 64 -9.94 11.24 -5.16
N ASN A 65 -10.54 10.05 -5.02
CA ASN A 65 -10.46 9.22 -3.81
C ASN A 65 -10.99 9.92 -2.52
N TRP A 66 -12.10 10.66 -2.62
CA TRP A 66 -12.77 11.31 -1.48
C TRP A 66 -12.94 10.41 -0.25
N GLN A 67 -13.45 9.20 -0.45
CA GLN A 67 -13.70 8.22 0.61
C GLN A 67 -12.42 7.86 1.38
N LYS A 68 -11.27 7.83 0.70
CA LYS A 68 -9.96 7.60 1.31
C LYS A 68 -9.56 8.78 2.21
N TYR A 69 -9.76 10.01 1.76
CA TYR A 69 -9.40 11.18 2.57
C TYR A 69 -10.30 11.32 3.81
N GLN A 70 -11.55 10.87 3.75
CA GLN A 70 -12.44 10.84 4.91
C GLN A 70 -11.99 9.82 5.97
N SER A 71 -11.50 8.63 5.57
CA SER A 71 -10.99 7.64 6.53
C SER A 71 -9.67 8.09 7.16
N GLU A 72 -8.77 8.73 6.39
CA GLU A 72 -7.55 9.36 6.91
C GLU A 72 -7.86 10.48 7.91
N TYR A 73 -8.83 11.36 7.59
CA TYR A 73 -9.23 12.44 8.49
C TYR A 73 -9.75 11.89 9.83
N LYS A 74 -10.54 10.80 9.78
CA LYS A 74 -11.03 10.12 10.99
C LYS A 74 -9.90 9.46 11.79
N ARG A 75 -8.94 8.81 11.13
CA ARG A 75 -7.74 8.24 11.79
C ARG A 75 -6.90 9.31 12.49
N GLN A 76 -6.70 10.44 11.82
CA GLN A 76 -5.90 11.55 12.35
C GLN A 76 -6.61 12.34 13.46
N LYS A 77 -7.91 12.17 13.65
CA LYS A 77 -8.69 12.91 14.65
C LYS A 77 -8.09 12.79 16.05
N HIS A 78 -7.58 11.62 16.42
CA HIS A 78 -6.96 11.40 17.73
C HIS A 78 -5.69 12.24 17.93
N TYR A 79 -4.84 12.36 16.90
CA TYR A 79 -3.61 13.16 16.96
C TYR A 79 -3.83 14.67 16.95
N ARG A 80 -5.01 15.14 16.51
CA ARG A 80 -5.34 16.58 16.43
C ARG A 80 -5.91 17.15 17.73
N GLY A 81 -6.35 16.29 18.64
CA GLY A 81 -7.04 16.67 19.88
C GLY A 81 -6.14 16.98 21.06
N ASP A 82 -4.83 16.67 20.98
CA ASP A 82 -3.92 16.89 22.09
C ASP A 82 -3.17 18.23 21.93
N GLU A 83 -3.69 19.28 22.56
CA GLU A 83 -2.95 20.54 22.78
C GLU A 83 -1.71 20.36 23.66
N SER A 84 -1.50 19.17 24.23
CA SER A 84 -0.37 18.82 25.09
C SER A 84 1.00 18.86 24.37
N TYR A 85 1.04 18.69 23.04
CA TYR A 85 2.30 18.78 22.26
C TYR A 85 2.82 20.22 22.04
N LYS A 86 2.05 21.26 22.40
CA LYS A 86 2.46 22.67 22.22
C LYS A 86 3.10 23.31 23.46
N ARG A 87 3.22 22.61 24.59
CA ARG A 87 3.86 23.14 25.82
C ARG A 87 5.01 22.25 26.29
N ASN A 88 6.12 22.23 25.56
CA ASN A 88 7.47 22.13 26.15
C ASN A 88 8.53 22.20 25.05
N ARG A 89 8.85 23.42 24.59
CA ARG A 89 10.06 23.71 23.82
C ARG A 89 11.11 24.41 24.69
N ASN A 90 11.34 23.91 25.90
CA ASN A 90 12.50 24.28 26.71
C ASN A 90 12.74 23.18 27.75
N SER A 91 13.34 22.07 27.33
CA SER A 91 14.25 21.27 28.17
C SER A 91 14.89 20.19 27.31
N SER A 92 16.22 20.20 27.31
CA SER A 92 17.09 19.23 26.66
C SER A 92 16.89 17.83 27.25
N CYS A 93 16.79 16.80 26.43
CA CYS A 93 17.65 15.61 26.52
C CYS A 93 17.39 14.61 25.39
N ASN A 94 18.44 13.88 25.06
CA ASN A 94 18.59 12.93 23.97
C ASN A 94 17.55 11.80 23.99
N GLN A 95 16.87 11.57 22.87
CA GLN A 95 16.27 10.28 22.53
C GLN A 95 16.16 10.14 21.02
N SER A 96 16.47 8.94 20.55
CA SER A 96 16.41 8.51 19.17
C SER A 96 14.97 8.49 18.67
N ASP A 97 14.50 9.61 18.13
CA ASP A 97 13.23 9.68 17.42
C ASP A 97 13.42 9.14 16.00
N SER A 98 13.09 7.86 15.83
CA SER A 98 12.82 7.28 14.52
C SER A 98 11.59 7.99 13.94
N LEU A 99 11.82 8.98 13.08
CA LEU A 99 10.79 9.53 12.22
C LEU A 99 10.31 8.41 11.29
N ASP A 100 9.18 7.81 11.64
CA ASP A 100 8.41 6.90 10.78
C ASP A 100 7.82 7.74 9.65
N ILE A 101 8.59 7.84 8.57
CA ILE A 101 8.19 8.50 7.32
C ILE A 101 7.33 7.48 6.56
N ASP A 102 6.01 7.52 6.78
CA ASP A 102 5.03 6.71 6.06
C ASP A 102 5.14 6.94 4.54
N ARG A 103 5.73 5.95 3.87
CA ARG A 103 5.97 5.84 2.42
C ARG A 103 4.90 4.94 1.79
N ASP A 104 3.66 5.06 2.25
CA ASP A 104 2.76 3.89 2.33
C ASP A 104 1.66 3.79 1.26
N LYS A 105 1.70 4.55 0.16
CA LYS A 105 0.59 4.50 -0.83
C LYS A 105 0.95 4.05 -2.24
N ASP A 106 2.23 3.92 -2.58
CA ASP A 106 2.64 3.11 -3.73
C ASP A 106 2.62 1.59 -3.37
N ILE A 107 2.59 1.28 -2.06
CA ILE A 107 2.54 -0.08 -1.50
C ILE A 107 1.16 -0.74 -1.67
N ASP A 108 0.06 0.01 -1.62
CA ASP A 108 -1.30 -0.55 -1.56
C ASP A 108 -1.79 -1.17 -2.88
N ILE A 109 -1.40 -0.60 -4.04
CA ILE A 109 -1.75 -1.13 -5.37
C ILE A 109 -0.89 -2.36 -5.67
N GLU A 110 0.40 -2.29 -5.35
CA GLU A 110 1.32 -3.42 -5.37
C GLU A 110 0.83 -4.58 -4.49
N LEU A 111 0.33 -4.28 -3.29
CA LEU A 111 -0.17 -5.30 -2.37
C LEU A 111 -1.24 -6.17 -3.02
N ASN A 112 -2.20 -5.58 -3.75
CA ASN A 112 -3.34 -6.31 -4.28
C ASN A 112 -2.94 -7.32 -5.37
N THR A 113 -2.08 -6.94 -6.32
CA THR A 113 -1.53 -7.86 -7.34
C THR A 113 -0.68 -8.97 -6.70
N TYR A 114 0.17 -8.62 -5.72
CA TYR A 114 0.95 -9.62 -4.99
C TYR A 114 0.09 -10.54 -4.12
N THR A 115 -1.14 -10.16 -3.79
CA THR A 115 -2.04 -11.00 -2.98
C THR A 115 -2.53 -12.21 -3.77
N GLU A 116 -2.77 -12.07 -5.08
CA GLU A 116 -3.20 -13.19 -5.94
C GLU A 116 -2.06 -14.19 -6.19
N GLU A 117 -0.88 -13.69 -6.55
CA GLU A 117 0.33 -14.51 -6.73
C GLU A 117 0.72 -15.22 -5.42
N PHE A 118 0.65 -14.51 -4.29
CA PHE A 118 0.88 -15.09 -2.98
C PHE A 118 -0.16 -16.16 -2.63
N SER A 119 -1.42 -15.99 -3.06
CA SER A 119 -2.47 -17.01 -2.87
C SER A 119 -2.12 -18.31 -3.60
N GLN A 120 -1.56 -18.22 -4.81
CA GLN A 120 -1.08 -19.38 -5.55
C GLN A 120 0.10 -20.06 -4.83
N PHE A 121 1.09 -19.28 -4.39
CA PHE A 121 2.19 -19.77 -3.55
C PHE A 121 1.69 -20.48 -2.28
N TRP A 122 0.76 -19.84 -1.55
CA TRP A 122 0.24 -20.33 -0.28
C TRP A 122 -0.59 -21.61 -0.40
N LYS A 123 -1.19 -21.85 -1.56
CA LYS A 123 -1.90 -23.10 -1.86
C LYS A 123 -0.94 -24.27 -2.09
N LEU A 124 0.20 -24.03 -2.74
CA LEU A 124 1.19 -25.06 -3.09
C LEU A 124 2.11 -25.43 -1.92
N TYR A 125 2.26 -24.54 -0.93
CA TYR A 125 3.11 -24.79 0.22
C TYR A 125 2.38 -25.62 1.29
N ASP A 126 2.95 -26.77 1.65
CA ASP A 126 2.34 -27.73 2.59
C ASP A 126 2.16 -27.17 4.00
N MET A 127 3.09 -26.34 4.47
CA MET A 127 3.09 -25.84 5.85
C MET A 127 2.54 -24.42 5.95
N LYS A 128 1.30 -24.30 6.45
CA LYS A 128 0.54 -23.04 6.51
C LYS A 128 0.72 -22.32 7.85
N VAL A 129 1.94 -21.86 8.14
CA VAL A 129 2.29 -21.16 9.40
C VAL A 129 2.71 -19.71 9.13
N ALA A 130 2.31 -18.80 10.02
CA ALA A 130 2.70 -17.38 9.98
C ALA A 130 2.46 -16.69 8.62
N LYS A 131 1.21 -16.77 8.11
CA LYS A 131 0.79 -16.24 6.80
C LYS A 131 1.21 -14.78 6.56
N GLN A 132 1.09 -13.92 7.57
CA GLN A 132 1.48 -12.51 7.47
C GLN A 132 2.99 -12.33 7.29
N ASP A 133 3.81 -13.13 7.97
CA ASP A 133 5.27 -13.06 7.84
C ASP A 133 5.74 -13.61 6.48
N ALA A 134 5.08 -14.66 6.01
CA ALA A 134 5.29 -15.20 4.67
C ALA A 134 4.91 -14.21 3.57
N LEU A 135 3.79 -13.49 3.72
CA LEU A 135 3.36 -12.44 2.80
C LEU A 135 4.42 -11.32 2.73
N LYS A 136 4.90 -10.85 3.89
CA LYS A 136 5.97 -9.83 3.94
C LYS A 136 7.24 -10.30 3.23
N ALA A 137 7.64 -11.54 3.46
CA ALA A 137 8.80 -12.14 2.79
C ALA A 137 8.59 -12.27 1.27
N PHE A 138 7.38 -12.65 0.83
CA PHE A 138 7.02 -12.78 -0.58
C PHE A 138 7.04 -11.42 -1.30
N ILE A 139 6.44 -10.39 -0.71
CA ILE A 139 6.47 -9.02 -1.24
C ILE A 139 7.92 -8.53 -1.35
N ALA A 140 8.74 -8.76 -0.32
CA ALA A 140 10.15 -8.40 -0.34
C ALA A 140 10.94 -9.11 -1.46
N LEU A 141 10.57 -10.35 -1.78
CA LEU A 141 11.17 -11.11 -2.89
C LEU A 141 10.70 -10.59 -4.26
N ARG A 142 9.40 -10.27 -4.41
CA ARG A 142 8.82 -9.75 -5.66
C ARG A 142 9.28 -8.34 -6.02
N ARG A 143 9.80 -7.58 -5.05
CA ARG A 143 10.53 -6.32 -5.30
C ARG A 143 11.85 -6.50 -6.06
N ARG A 144 12.34 -7.73 -6.19
CA ARG A 144 13.53 -8.09 -6.99
C ARG A 144 13.08 -8.62 -8.36
N PRO A 145 13.94 -8.60 -9.39
CA PRO A 145 13.62 -9.14 -10.72
C PRO A 145 13.64 -10.67 -10.70
N VAL A 146 12.65 -11.28 -10.04
CA VAL A 146 12.46 -12.72 -9.90
C VAL A 146 11.13 -13.12 -10.54
N PHE A 147 11.16 -14.13 -11.40
CA PHE A 147 9.95 -14.66 -12.02
C PHE A 147 9.16 -15.52 -11.04
N LEU A 148 7.83 -15.38 -11.08
CA LEU A 148 6.93 -16.19 -10.25
C LEU A 148 7.05 -17.69 -10.55
N SER A 149 7.28 -18.03 -11.82
CA SER A 149 7.53 -19.41 -12.29
C SER A 149 8.66 -20.08 -11.54
N ASP A 150 9.75 -19.37 -11.28
CA ASP A 150 10.95 -19.92 -10.64
C ASP A 150 10.68 -20.19 -9.15
N ILE A 151 9.91 -19.31 -8.51
CA ILE A 151 9.46 -19.50 -7.12
C ILE A 151 8.55 -20.73 -7.05
N MET A 152 7.61 -20.90 -7.97
CA MET A 152 6.75 -22.09 -7.99
C MET A 152 7.53 -23.38 -8.28
N ALA A 153 8.46 -23.34 -9.23
CA ALA A 153 9.33 -24.47 -9.55
C ALA A 153 10.18 -24.88 -8.35
N SER A 154 10.72 -23.92 -7.60
CA SER A 154 11.49 -24.20 -6.39
C SER A 154 10.68 -24.89 -5.28
N ILE A 155 9.37 -24.63 -5.17
CA ILE A 155 8.50 -25.32 -4.21
C ILE A 155 8.38 -26.79 -4.60
N MET A 156 8.23 -27.09 -5.88
CA MET A 156 8.17 -28.47 -6.38
C MET A 156 9.49 -29.20 -6.14
N GLY A 157 10.63 -28.56 -6.42
CA GLY A 157 11.95 -29.13 -6.11
C GLY A 157 12.19 -29.32 -4.60
N TYR A 158 11.66 -28.44 -3.75
CA TYR A 158 11.72 -28.60 -2.30
C TYR A 158 10.91 -29.82 -1.82
N HIS A 159 9.72 -30.03 -2.39
CA HIS A 159 8.92 -31.22 -2.12
C HIS A 159 9.63 -32.50 -2.57
N ASN A 160 10.31 -32.48 -3.72
CA ASN A 160 11.10 -33.60 -4.22
C ASN A 160 12.31 -33.89 -3.31
N HIS A 161 13.03 -32.86 -2.89
CA HIS A 161 14.14 -32.98 -1.94
C HIS A 161 13.70 -33.63 -0.62
N LEU A 162 12.55 -33.22 -0.07
CA LEU A 162 12.00 -33.84 1.15
C LEU A 162 11.62 -35.32 0.94
N LYS A 163 11.10 -35.69 -0.24
CA LYS A 163 10.80 -37.08 -0.59
C LYS A 163 12.09 -37.90 -0.71
N ASN A 164 13.12 -37.39 -1.40
CA ASN A 164 14.41 -38.06 -1.55
C ASN A 164 15.11 -38.25 -0.19
N GLU A 165 15.12 -37.24 0.68
CA GLU A 165 15.70 -37.37 2.02
C GLU A 165 14.95 -38.38 2.89
N LYS A 166 13.61 -38.47 2.76
CA LYS A 166 12.81 -39.48 3.46
C LYS A 166 13.15 -40.90 3.00
N ILE A 167 13.39 -41.08 1.70
CA ILE A 167 13.76 -42.38 1.10
C ILE A 167 15.19 -42.79 1.49
N HIS A 168 16.16 -41.88 1.39
CA HIS A 168 17.58 -42.20 1.59
C HIS A 168 18.01 -42.28 3.06
N ASN A 169 17.47 -41.43 3.94
CA ASN A 169 17.96 -41.29 5.31
C ASN A 169 16.93 -41.68 6.39
N ASN A 170 15.72 -42.12 5.99
CA ASN A 170 14.61 -42.45 6.90
C ASN A 170 14.36 -41.37 7.99
N PHE A 171 14.66 -40.10 7.66
CA PHE A 171 14.59 -38.99 8.58
C PHE A 171 13.55 -38.00 8.11
N GLU A 172 12.49 -37.81 8.91
CA GLU A 172 11.51 -36.76 8.64
C GLU A 172 12.10 -35.41 9.04
N LYS A 173 12.81 -34.78 8.10
CA LYS A 173 13.31 -33.43 8.28
C LYS A 173 12.13 -32.48 8.46
N ARG A 174 12.18 -31.65 9.50
CA ARG A 174 11.16 -30.64 9.75
C ARG A 174 11.02 -29.74 8.53
N LYS A 175 9.77 -29.61 8.04
CA LYS A 175 9.42 -28.68 6.96
C LYS A 175 9.86 -27.27 7.34
N MET A 176 10.42 -26.53 6.39
CA MET A 176 10.91 -25.17 6.61
C MET A 176 9.73 -24.18 6.62
N TYR A 177 9.75 -23.16 7.48
CA TYR A 177 8.70 -22.13 7.44
C TYR A 177 8.68 -21.40 6.10
N PRO A 178 7.50 -21.07 5.56
CA PRO A 178 7.37 -20.43 4.24
C PRO A 178 8.13 -19.08 4.17
N ALA A 179 8.11 -18.29 5.25
CA ALA A 179 8.90 -17.06 5.33
C ALA A 179 10.41 -17.34 5.26
N THR A 180 10.89 -18.37 5.94
CA THR A 180 12.30 -18.79 5.94
C THR A 180 12.74 -19.32 4.58
N PHE A 181 11.85 -20.02 3.87
CA PHE A 181 12.09 -20.52 2.51
C PHE A 181 12.29 -19.38 1.50
N LEU A 182 11.47 -18.32 1.61
CA LEU A 182 11.56 -17.15 0.73
C LEU A 182 12.72 -16.21 1.08
N ARG A 183 13.10 -16.14 2.36
CA ARG A 183 14.22 -15.31 2.84
C ARG A 183 15.58 -15.87 2.44
N ASN A 184 16.57 -14.99 2.35
CA ASN A 184 17.97 -15.32 2.04
C ASN A 184 18.18 -16.12 0.74
N ASN A 185 17.23 -16.06 -0.19
CA ASN A 185 17.26 -16.78 -1.46
C ASN A 185 17.37 -18.32 -1.31
N LYS A 186 16.97 -18.91 -0.17
CA LYS A 186 17.04 -20.37 0.05
C LYS A 186 16.23 -21.17 -0.97
N TRP A 187 15.16 -20.59 -1.49
CA TRP A 187 14.37 -21.17 -2.58
C TRP A 187 15.21 -21.47 -3.84
N LYS A 188 16.32 -20.75 -4.09
CA LYS A 188 17.16 -20.98 -5.27
C LYS A 188 17.85 -22.35 -5.26
N ASP A 189 18.15 -22.88 -4.08
CA ASP A 189 18.83 -24.17 -3.92
C ASP A 189 17.96 -25.35 -4.39
N PHE A 190 16.65 -25.10 -4.59
CA PHE A 190 15.67 -26.12 -4.98
C PHE A 190 15.18 -25.95 -6.42
N ILE A 191 15.74 -25.03 -7.20
CA ILE A 191 15.43 -24.89 -8.62
C ILE A 191 16.12 -26.02 -9.38
N GLY A 192 15.36 -26.84 -10.12
CA GLY A 192 15.91 -27.94 -10.93
C GLY A 192 16.23 -29.22 -10.14
N VAL A 193 15.76 -29.35 -8.89
CA VAL A 193 15.86 -30.61 -8.15
C VAL A 193 14.80 -31.59 -8.66
N GLU A 194 15.23 -32.51 -9.51
CA GLU A 194 14.40 -33.61 -10.00
C GLU A 194 14.33 -34.74 -8.96
N TYR A 195 13.16 -35.39 -8.89
CA TYR A 195 12.95 -36.55 -8.04
C TYR A 195 13.51 -37.78 -8.75
N GLU A 196 14.49 -38.45 -8.14
CA GLU A 196 15.01 -39.73 -8.62
C GLU A 196 14.35 -40.86 -7.81
N PRO A 197 13.36 -41.57 -8.36
CA PRO A 197 12.78 -42.72 -7.68
C PRO A 197 13.85 -43.81 -7.48
N PRO A 198 13.85 -44.50 -6.33
CA PRO A 198 14.69 -45.67 -6.14
C PRO A 198 14.30 -46.74 -7.18
N LEU A 199 15.32 -47.29 -7.87
CA LEU A 199 15.20 -48.42 -8.81
C LEU A 199 14.80 -49.71 -8.08
#